data_AF-A0A439REZ1-F1
#
_entry.id   AF-A0A439REZ1-F1
#
_cell.length_a   1.000
_cell.length_b   1.000
_cell.length_c   1.000
_cell.angle_alpha   90.00
_cell.angle_beta   90.00
_cell.angle_gamma   90.00
#
_symmetry.space_group_name_H-M   'P 1'
#
loop_
_entity.id
_entity.type
_entity.pdbx_description
1 polymer ?
#
loop_
_entity_poly.entity_id
_entity_poly.type
_entity_poly.pdbx_seq_one_letter_code
_entity_poly.pdbx_strand_id
1 'polypeptide(L)'
;MADNLLMRQANGTLTKTRSTELASGAHIPHQIVRSLANKFVDAFAGPLSEQWDITSSGSTAAVSGGLLTISSGVVAGSYIELLSKDTFTLPFRVMAGVANTRHAANHQIIELVSVDTETGIPDGKNSASIDIGGAASMTATQMKYAVQNGGLTPLESAAATITTTATTAVLEIEPFEDEAWFHSRIIDSTAGRAASFVRHQSLPDPNALYKIRIRSMNHALWKNPTNAVSGTAGVIRLTVTAHAYTTGAVVWVEALNGVLNGTGEVRGNYTITVIDANTIELDGTTFAGAYTTGSGRTALASVPTAVTMTMPFINVQDYEELKAEITGGRGQTAAGQGLGVTVIGTLATHPVTVTSGAITATSADNIFWNESVASLAAGATLTGTARDTAVAVATAHRYAKFNAMVLSNEPGTLGIDVSLDNVTWRRLKSVVVAANVAEILSVPVMARYHRSLFTSSGAAPTTTFMLNSSYTAS
;
A
#
# COMPACT_ATOMS: atom_id res chain seq x y z
N MET A 1 -15.35 -14.78 11.19
CA MET A 1 -15.02 -16.21 11.10
C MET A 1 -13.97 -16.48 12.16
N ALA A 2 -14.20 -17.46 13.04
CA ALA A 2 -13.41 -17.64 14.25
C ALA A 2 -11.99 -18.15 13.95
N ASP A 3 -10.99 -17.38 14.35
CA ASP A 3 -9.58 -17.75 14.44
C ASP A 3 -9.40 -18.90 15.44
N ASN A 4 -9.34 -20.14 14.97
CA ASN A 4 -9.04 -21.29 15.81
C ASN A 4 -8.29 -22.37 15.00
N LEU A 5 -7.05 -22.08 14.60
CA LEU A 5 -6.11 -23.15 14.28
C LEU A 5 -5.26 -23.43 15.53
N LEU A 6 -5.60 -24.51 16.25
CA LEU A 6 -4.83 -24.98 17.40
C LEU A 6 -3.78 -25.97 16.90
N MET A 7 -2.49 -25.71 17.17
CA MET A 7 -1.42 -26.69 16.93
C MET A 7 -1.11 -27.45 18.22
N ARG A 8 -0.88 -28.76 18.08
CA ARG A 8 -0.51 -29.66 19.18
C ARG A 8 1.01 -29.70 19.30
N GLN A 9 1.52 -29.31 20.46
CA GLN A 9 2.95 -29.42 20.76
C GLN A 9 3.34 -30.87 21.06
N ALA A 10 4.66 -31.15 21.06
CA ALA A 10 5.21 -32.48 21.28
C ALA A 10 4.88 -33.08 22.67
N ASN A 11 4.58 -32.23 23.66
CA ASN A 11 4.11 -32.65 24.99
C ASN A 11 2.59 -32.88 25.08
N GLY A 12 1.87 -32.72 23.96
CA GLY A 12 0.43 -32.93 23.87
C GLY A 12 -0.43 -31.71 24.20
N THR A 13 0.15 -30.58 24.62
CA THR A 13 -0.60 -29.35 24.93
C THR A 13 -1.02 -28.63 23.64
N LEU A 14 -2.25 -28.10 23.61
CA LEU A 14 -2.76 -27.27 22.53
C LEU A 14 -2.53 -25.80 22.90
N THR A 15 -1.76 -25.08 22.09
CA THR A 15 -1.45 -23.67 22.34
C THR A 15 -1.99 -22.82 21.19
N LYS A 16 -2.60 -21.67 21.51
CA LYS A 16 -2.93 -20.64 20.52
C LYS A 16 -1.66 -19.84 20.23
N THR A 17 -0.92 -20.16 19.17
CA THR A 17 0.30 -19.42 18.85
C THR A 17 0.02 -18.27 17.89
N ARG A 18 0.43 -17.06 18.28
CA ARG A 18 0.63 -15.91 17.38
C ARG A 18 2.10 -15.72 17.01
N SER A 19 2.93 -16.74 17.22
CA SER A 19 4.34 -16.76 16.84
C SER A 19 4.84 -18.21 16.76
N THR A 20 5.61 -18.52 15.74
CA THR A 20 6.36 -19.78 15.65
C THR A 20 7.67 -19.57 16.41
N GLU A 21 7.89 -20.30 17.50
CA GLU A 21 9.20 -20.32 18.15
C GLU A 21 10.18 -21.16 17.33
N LEU A 22 11.37 -20.60 17.06
CA LEU A 22 12.50 -21.39 16.57
C LEU A 22 13.05 -22.26 17.70
N ALA A 23 13.75 -23.35 17.35
CA ALA A 23 14.38 -24.28 18.30
C ALA A 23 15.39 -23.63 19.27
N SER A 24 15.78 -22.37 19.04
CA SER A 24 16.65 -21.56 19.89
C SER A 24 15.90 -20.70 20.93
N GLY A 25 14.57 -20.76 20.99
CA GLY A 25 13.75 -19.89 21.86
C GLY A 25 13.56 -18.47 21.33
N ALA A 26 13.95 -18.18 20.09
CA ALA A 26 13.71 -16.88 19.46
C ALA A 26 12.32 -16.84 18.78
N HIS A 27 11.53 -15.81 19.09
CA HIS A 27 10.28 -15.53 18.39
C HIS A 27 10.54 -14.80 17.07
N ILE A 28 10.04 -15.35 15.96
CA ILE A 28 9.89 -14.58 14.72
C ILE A 28 8.49 -13.96 14.72
N PRO A 29 8.34 -12.63 14.75
CA PRO A 29 7.03 -12.03 14.52
C PRO A 29 6.62 -12.31 13.07
N HIS A 30 5.46 -12.94 12.88
CA HIS A 30 4.80 -12.92 11.57
C HIS A 30 4.45 -11.46 11.26
N GLN A 31 5.09 -10.88 10.25
CA GLN A 31 4.68 -9.60 9.67
C GLN A 31 3.25 -9.76 9.14
N ILE A 32 2.26 -9.25 9.87
CA ILE A 32 0.91 -9.10 9.35
C ILE A 32 0.99 -7.88 8.43
N VAL A 33 1.04 -8.11 7.12
CA VAL A 33 0.86 -7.04 6.14
C VAL A 33 -0.58 -6.55 6.25
N ARG A 34 -0.75 -5.44 6.95
CA ARG A 34 -1.99 -4.67 6.94
C ARG A 34 -1.76 -3.54 5.94
N SER A 35 -2.71 -3.34 5.03
CA SER A 35 -2.61 -2.32 3.99
C SER A 35 -3.23 -0.99 4.40
N LEU A 36 -3.91 -0.96 5.55
CA LEU A 36 -4.67 0.17 6.10
C LEU A 36 -4.66 0.06 7.63
N ALA A 37 -4.06 1.03 8.31
CA ALA A 37 -3.97 1.06 9.77
C ALA A 37 -5.31 1.49 10.39
N ASN A 38 -5.89 2.57 9.88
CA ASN A 38 -7.19 3.09 10.29
C ASN A 38 -8.14 3.23 9.09
N LYS A 39 -9.38 2.76 9.26
CA LYS A 39 -10.43 2.83 8.23
C LYS A 39 -11.52 3.76 8.72
N PHE A 40 -11.59 4.96 8.15
CA PHE A 40 -12.68 5.89 8.41
C PHE A 40 -13.56 6.00 7.17
N VAL A 41 -14.85 5.76 7.34
CA VAL A 41 -15.86 5.98 6.32
C VAL A 41 -17.10 6.49 7.02
N ASP A 42 -17.57 7.65 6.60
CA ASP A 42 -18.90 8.13 6.92
C ASP A 42 -19.73 8.20 5.64
N ALA A 43 -20.78 7.40 5.59
CA ALA A 43 -21.82 7.44 4.55
C ALA A 43 -23.09 8.14 5.08
N PHE A 44 -22.98 8.82 6.23
CA PHE A 44 -24.05 9.56 6.89
C PHE A 44 -25.31 8.71 7.12
N ALA A 45 -25.11 7.45 7.53
CA ALA A 45 -26.21 6.52 7.81
C ALA A 45 -26.82 6.71 9.21
N GLY A 46 -26.10 7.39 10.11
CA GLY A 46 -26.48 7.64 11.50
C GLY A 46 -26.35 9.11 11.91
N PRO A 47 -26.60 9.43 13.19
CA PRO A 47 -26.43 10.77 13.73
C PRO A 47 -24.99 11.28 13.60
N LEU A 48 -24.82 12.56 13.25
CA LEU A 48 -23.48 13.17 13.11
C LEU A 48 -22.64 13.07 14.38
N SER A 49 -23.26 13.15 15.56
CA SER A 49 -22.57 13.09 16.84
C SER A 49 -21.83 11.78 17.11
N GLU A 50 -22.06 10.73 16.32
CA GLU A 50 -21.33 9.47 16.47
C GLU A 50 -19.87 9.60 16.02
N GLN A 51 -19.62 10.32 14.91
CA GLN A 51 -18.29 10.44 14.31
C GLN A 51 -17.72 11.87 14.33
N TRP A 52 -18.55 12.86 14.66
CA TRP A 52 -18.18 14.28 14.58
C TRP A 52 -18.46 15.03 15.88
N ASP A 53 -17.51 15.88 16.26
CA ASP A 53 -17.71 16.97 17.20
C ASP A 53 -18.18 18.20 16.41
N ILE A 54 -19.31 18.78 16.80
CA ILE A 54 -19.99 19.83 16.04
C ILE A 54 -19.96 21.14 16.82
N THR A 55 -19.47 22.20 16.18
CA THR A 55 -19.55 23.57 16.71
C THR A 55 -20.24 24.45 15.68
N SER A 56 -21.23 25.25 16.07
CA SER A 56 -21.93 26.12 15.13
C SER A 56 -22.45 27.41 15.76
N SER A 57 -22.68 28.39 14.90
CA SER A 57 -23.45 29.59 15.18
C SER A 57 -24.25 29.94 13.93
N GLY A 58 -25.58 29.86 14.00
CA GLY A 58 -26.51 30.24 12.92
C GLY A 58 -26.55 29.34 11.67
N SER A 59 -25.49 28.61 11.34
CA SER A 59 -25.50 27.56 10.31
C SER A 59 -25.87 26.21 10.90
N THR A 60 -26.43 25.30 10.09
CA THR A 60 -26.91 23.99 10.54
C THR A 60 -26.37 22.85 9.68
N ALA A 61 -26.28 21.67 10.28
CA ALA A 61 -25.98 20.42 9.60
C ALA A 61 -27.04 19.38 9.98
N ALA A 62 -27.52 18.63 8.99
CA ALA A 62 -28.47 17.56 9.20
C ALA A 62 -28.14 16.38 8.30
N VAL A 63 -28.49 15.19 8.75
CA VAL A 63 -28.37 13.95 7.99
C VAL A 63 -29.76 13.40 7.72
N SER A 64 -30.03 13.07 6.46
CA SER A 64 -31.26 12.40 6.05
C SER A 64 -30.98 11.47 4.89
N GLY A 65 -31.40 10.20 4.99
CA GLY A 65 -31.29 9.22 3.90
C GLY A 65 -29.87 8.96 3.39
N GLY A 66 -28.85 9.01 4.27
CA GLY A 66 -27.46 8.82 3.84
C GLY A 66 -26.79 10.06 3.23
N LEU A 67 -27.35 11.25 3.47
CA LEU A 67 -26.84 12.51 2.92
C LEU A 67 -26.66 13.55 4.04
N LEU A 68 -25.43 14.00 4.23
CA LEU A 68 -25.16 15.21 5.00
C LEU A 68 -25.59 16.43 4.18
N THR A 69 -26.34 17.31 4.81
CA THR A 69 -26.71 18.63 4.27
C THR A 69 -26.29 19.70 5.26
N ILE A 70 -25.36 20.56 4.84
CA ILE A 70 -24.95 21.76 5.58
C ILE A 70 -25.63 22.97 4.96
N SER A 71 -26.40 23.70 5.77
CA SER A 71 -27.08 24.94 5.38
C SER A 71 -26.38 26.13 6.02
N SER A 72 -25.91 27.06 5.19
CA SER A 72 -25.20 28.24 5.65
C SER A 72 -26.10 29.24 6.40
N GLY A 73 -27.40 29.24 6.07
CA GLY A 73 -28.29 30.34 6.40
C GLY A 73 -27.91 31.64 5.69
N VAL A 74 -28.44 32.78 6.17
CA VAL A 74 -28.21 34.12 5.60
C VAL A 74 -27.65 35.12 6.62
N VAL A 75 -27.24 34.65 7.80
CA VAL A 75 -26.72 35.51 8.87
C VAL A 75 -25.21 35.66 8.69
N ALA A 76 -24.72 36.90 8.66
CA ALA A 76 -23.28 37.19 8.55
C ALA A 76 -22.53 36.63 9.77
N GLY A 77 -21.35 36.05 9.53
CA GLY A 77 -20.53 35.50 10.60
C GLY A 77 -20.97 34.12 11.09
N SER A 78 -22.14 33.64 10.65
CA SER A 78 -22.57 32.27 10.93
C SER A 78 -21.58 31.26 10.40
N TYR A 79 -21.40 30.18 11.15
CA TYR A 79 -20.51 29.11 10.78
C TYR A 79 -20.98 27.77 11.35
N ILE A 80 -20.45 26.69 10.80
CA ILE A 80 -20.51 25.36 11.38
C ILE A 80 -19.24 24.61 11.03
N GLU A 81 -18.73 23.85 12.01
CA GLU A 81 -17.55 23.00 11.91
C GLU A 81 -17.91 21.61 12.41
N LEU A 82 -17.62 20.60 11.59
CA LEU A 82 -17.67 19.19 11.96
C LEU A 82 -16.22 18.72 12.01
N LEU A 83 -15.74 18.36 13.19
CA LEU A 83 -14.40 17.82 13.41
C LEU A 83 -14.51 16.31 13.69
N SER A 84 -13.74 15.47 12.98
CA SER A 84 -13.80 14.03 13.17
C SER A 84 -13.35 13.65 14.58
N LYS A 85 -13.93 12.60 15.14
CA LYS A 85 -13.45 12.03 16.41
C LYS A 85 -12.19 11.19 16.20
N ASP A 86 -12.14 10.48 15.08
CA ASP A 86 -10.99 9.70 14.66
C ASP A 86 -9.81 10.59 14.28
N THR A 87 -8.61 10.05 14.50
CA THR A 87 -7.33 10.72 14.24
C THR A 87 -6.47 9.90 13.30
N PHE A 88 -5.58 10.58 12.57
CA PHE A 88 -4.78 10.02 11.49
C PHE A 88 -3.36 10.56 11.52
N THR A 89 -2.41 9.82 10.95
CA THR A 89 -1.02 10.24 10.74
C THR A 89 -0.71 10.20 9.26
N LEU A 90 0.12 11.13 8.77
CA LEU A 90 0.51 11.11 7.36
C LEU A 90 1.44 9.90 7.07
N PRO A 91 1.38 9.33 5.85
CA PRO A 91 0.52 9.73 4.73
C PRO A 91 -0.89 9.11 4.81
N PHE A 92 -1.91 9.88 4.42
CA PHE A 92 -3.27 9.37 4.23
C PHE A 92 -3.99 10.12 3.11
N ARG A 93 -5.09 9.56 2.62
CA ARG A 93 -5.95 10.21 1.63
C ARG A 93 -7.36 10.43 2.17
N VAL A 94 -7.83 11.67 2.09
CA VAL A 94 -9.25 12.03 2.27
C VAL A 94 -9.94 12.02 0.92
N MET A 95 -11.12 11.43 0.84
CA MET A 95 -11.99 11.48 -0.33
C MET A 95 -13.41 11.84 0.09
N ALA A 96 -13.95 12.92 -0.45
CA ALA A 96 -15.30 13.38 -0.15
C ALA A 96 -16.11 13.57 -1.44
N GLY A 97 -17.33 13.03 -1.47
CA GLY A 97 -18.29 13.35 -2.52
C GLY A 97 -19.03 14.63 -2.15
N VAL A 98 -19.03 15.65 -2.99
CA VAL A 98 -19.56 16.98 -2.63
C VAL A 98 -20.36 17.60 -3.77
N ALA A 99 -21.55 18.08 -3.46
CA ALA A 99 -22.27 19.05 -4.28
C ALA A 99 -22.46 20.34 -3.45
N ASN A 100 -22.38 21.50 -4.09
CA ASN A 100 -22.43 22.78 -3.39
C ASN A 100 -23.05 23.89 -4.25
N THR A 101 -24.00 24.59 -3.65
CA THR A 101 -24.54 25.86 -4.17
C THR A 101 -23.57 26.98 -3.82
N ARG A 102 -22.76 27.45 -4.78
CA ARG A 102 -21.66 28.40 -4.55
C ARG A 102 -22.14 29.81 -4.17
N HIS A 103 -21.37 30.49 -3.31
CA HIS A 103 -21.50 31.94 -3.09
C HIS A 103 -20.17 32.55 -2.62
N ALA A 104 -19.83 33.75 -3.11
CA ALA A 104 -18.58 34.44 -2.76
C ALA A 104 -18.45 34.82 -1.28
N ALA A 105 -19.56 34.97 -0.58
CA ALA A 105 -19.60 35.30 0.85
C ALA A 105 -19.73 34.09 1.78
N ASN A 106 -19.50 32.87 1.28
CA ASN A 106 -19.54 31.67 2.11
C ASN A 106 -18.42 30.70 1.71
N HIS A 107 -17.52 30.41 2.64
CA HIS A 107 -16.48 29.40 2.48
C HIS A 107 -17.05 28.02 2.78
N GLN A 108 -16.68 27.03 1.96
CA GLN A 108 -17.04 25.62 2.14
C GLN A 108 -15.75 24.83 2.08
N ILE A 109 -15.28 24.39 3.23
CA ILE A 109 -13.91 23.92 3.40
C ILE A 109 -13.92 22.46 3.85
N ILE A 110 -13.11 21.65 3.18
CA ILE A 110 -12.75 20.30 3.61
C ILE A 110 -11.26 20.33 3.87
N GLU A 111 -10.85 19.90 5.04
CA GLU A 111 -9.45 19.98 5.43
C GLU A 111 -9.07 18.89 6.42
N LEU A 112 -7.79 18.61 6.49
CA LEU A 112 -7.17 18.03 7.67
C LEU A 112 -6.50 19.13 8.49
N VAL A 113 -6.60 19.02 9.81
CA VAL A 113 -5.93 19.92 10.76
C VAL A 113 -5.16 19.11 11.78
N SER A 114 -3.95 19.55 12.12
CA SER A 114 -3.25 18.97 13.25
C SER A 114 -3.95 19.33 14.55
N VAL A 115 -3.84 18.42 15.51
CA VAL A 115 -4.45 18.56 16.82
C VAL A 115 -3.40 18.35 17.90
N ASP A 116 -3.62 19.00 19.03
CA ASP A 116 -2.87 18.72 20.24
C ASP A 116 -3.14 17.27 20.69
N THR A 117 -2.08 16.53 20.99
CA THR A 117 -2.16 15.08 21.24
C THR A 117 -2.85 14.73 22.56
N GLU A 118 -2.92 15.67 23.50
CA GLU A 118 -3.53 15.46 24.82
C GLU A 118 -5.02 15.82 24.81
N THR A 119 -5.37 16.94 24.17
CA THR A 119 -6.72 17.48 24.16
C THR A 119 -7.54 17.07 22.94
N GLY A 120 -6.89 16.70 21.84
CA GLY A 120 -7.55 16.38 20.56
C GLY A 120 -8.21 17.58 19.87
N ILE A 121 -7.86 18.80 20.29
CA ILE A 121 -8.34 20.08 19.77
C ILE A 121 -7.36 20.59 18.69
N PRO A 122 -7.84 21.20 17.59
CA PRO A 122 -6.97 21.78 16.57
C PRO A 122 -5.93 22.75 17.17
N ASP A 123 -4.66 22.58 16.79
CA ASP A 123 -3.54 23.34 17.36
C ASP A 123 -3.11 24.54 16.50
N GLY A 124 -3.74 24.70 15.33
CA GLY A 124 -3.47 25.80 14.40
C GLY A 124 -2.12 25.73 13.69
N LYS A 125 -1.39 24.61 13.78
CA LYS A 125 -0.01 24.50 13.26
C LYS A 125 0.07 23.96 11.85
N ASN A 126 -0.62 22.87 11.55
CA ASN A 126 -0.52 22.17 10.28
C ASN A 126 -1.91 21.91 9.70
N SER A 127 -2.04 22.06 8.38
CA SER A 127 -3.29 21.77 7.69
C SER A 127 -3.08 21.56 6.20
N ALA A 128 -3.98 20.82 5.57
CA ALA A 128 -4.16 20.81 4.13
C ALA A 128 -5.65 20.88 3.82
N SER A 129 -6.05 21.81 2.96
CA SER A 129 -7.46 22.17 2.77
C SER A 129 -7.82 22.41 1.32
N ILE A 130 -9.05 22.08 0.98
CA ILE A 130 -9.75 22.55 -0.21
C ILE A 130 -10.86 23.49 0.23
N ASP A 131 -10.90 24.69 -0.35
CA ASP A 131 -12.02 25.62 -0.25
C ASP A 131 -12.74 25.69 -1.59
N ILE A 132 -13.97 25.20 -1.58
CA ILE A 132 -14.88 25.24 -2.71
C ILE A 132 -15.92 26.36 -2.53
N GLY A 133 -15.69 27.32 -1.66
CA GLY A 133 -16.51 28.52 -1.54
C GLY A 133 -15.65 29.78 -1.60
N GLY A 134 -16.17 30.83 -0.96
CA GLY A 134 -15.45 32.06 -0.70
C GLY A 134 -15.29 32.95 -1.94
N ALA A 135 -14.85 34.18 -1.69
CA ALA A 135 -14.82 35.23 -2.71
C ALA A 135 -13.76 35.00 -3.80
N ALA A 136 -12.90 34.00 -3.62
CA ALA A 136 -11.87 33.64 -4.59
C ALA A 136 -12.29 32.54 -5.57
N SER A 137 -13.44 31.88 -5.34
CA SER A 137 -13.96 30.79 -6.18
C SER A 137 -15.41 31.09 -6.55
N MET A 138 -15.61 31.81 -7.66
CA MET A 138 -16.94 32.31 -8.03
C MET A 138 -17.77 31.31 -8.85
N THR A 139 -17.17 30.23 -9.32
CA THR A 139 -17.86 29.23 -10.15
C THR A 139 -17.82 27.83 -9.53
N ALA A 140 -18.82 27.00 -9.85
CA ALA A 140 -18.88 25.61 -9.41
C ALA A 140 -17.74 24.74 -9.95
N THR A 141 -17.00 25.24 -10.95
CA THR A 141 -15.82 24.61 -11.57
C THR A 141 -14.51 25.11 -10.98
N GLN A 142 -14.54 25.84 -9.87
CA GLN A 142 -13.36 26.37 -9.21
C GLN A 142 -13.24 25.89 -7.76
N MET A 143 -11.99 25.82 -7.30
CA MET A 143 -11.61 25.71 -5.90
C MET A 143 -10.33 26.50 -5.63
N LYS A 144 -10.00 26.67 -4.36
CA LYS A 144 -8.64 26.91 -3.89
C LYS A 144 -8.17 25.72 -3.05
N TYR A 145 -6.87 25.46 -3.09
CA TYR A 145 -6.23 24.50 -2.20
C TYR A 145 -5.09 25.16 -1.43
N ALA A 146 -4.85 24.70 -0.21
CA ALA A 146 -3.83 25.26 0.67
C ALA A 146 -3.15 24.19 1.51
N VAL A 147 -1.91 24.48 1.90
CA VAL A 147 -1.13 23.71 2.88
C VAL A 147 -0.54 24.66 3.91
N GLN A 148 -0.35 24.17 5.12
CA GLN A 148 0.17 24.92 6.25
C GLN A 148 1.14 24.04 7.03
N ASN A 149 2.26 24.64 7.45
CA ASN A 149 3.24 24.03 8.34
C ASN A 149 3.62 25.01 9.46
N GLY A 150 3.83 24.47 10.66
CA GLY A 150 4.50 25.19 11.75
C GLY A 150 3.76 26.45 12.25
N GLY A 151 2.47 26.58 11.99
CA GLY A 151 1.66 27.71 12.44
C GLY A 151 1.78 28.98 11.59
N LEU A 152 2.42 28.91 10.42
CA LEU A 152 2.39 30.00 9.45
C LEU A 152 1.01 30.12 8.81
N THR A 153 0.71 31.22 8.13
CA THR A 153 -0.51 31.35 7.34
C THR A 153 -0.56 30.23 6.28
N PRO A 154 -1.72 29.58 6.07
CA PRO A 154 -1.90 28.62 4.99
C PRO A 154 -1.51 29.21 3.62
N LEU A 155 -0.66 28.49 2.90
CA LEU A 155 -0.24 28.85 1.56
C LEU A 155 -1.34 28.48 0.55
N GLU A 156 -2.20 29.45 0.23
CA GLU A 156 -3.30 29.27 -0.71
C GLU A 156 -2.86 29.29 -2.18
N SER A 157 -3.62 28.60 -3.03
CA SER A 157 -3.43 28.60 -4.49
C SER A 157 -4.13 29.79 -5.13
N ALA A 158 -3.81 30.07 -6.39
CA ALA A 158 -4.75 30.77 -7.26
C ALA A 158 -6.02 29.90 -7.47
N ALA A 159 -7.08 30.48 -8.02
CA ALA A 159 -8.28 29.70 -8.37
C ALA A 159 -7.92 28.59 -9.36
N ALA A 160 -8.25 27.34 -9.01
CA ALA A 160 -7.93 26.14 -9.76
C ALA A 160 -9.20 25.56 -10.38
N THR A 161 -9.14 25.14 -11.65
CA THR A 161 -10.27 24.54 -12.35
C THR A 161 -10.45 23.07 -11.98
N ILE A 162 -11.65 22.70 -11.56
CA ILE A 162 -12.01 21.35 -11.12
C ILE A 162 -13.26 20.83 -11.82
N THR A 163 -13.52 19.54 -11.63
CA THR A 163 -14.86 18.97 -11.90
C THR A 163 -15.92 19.78 -11.18
N THR A 164 -17.01 20.10 -11.88
CA THR A 164 -18.10 20.92 -11.33
C THR A 164 -18.68 20.30 -10.07
N THR A 165 -18.78 21.09 -9.00
CA THR A 165 -19.52 20.70 -7.79
C THR A 165 -20.97 21.19 -7.81
N ALA A 166 -21.48 21.66 -8.96
CA ALA A 166 -22.92 21.97 -9.09
C ALA A 166 -23.77 20.68 -8.97
N THR A 167 -23.17 19.56 -9.37
CA THR A 167 -23.57 18.19 -9.07
C THR A 167 -22.48 17.55 -8.21
N THR A 168 -22.71 16.36 -7.67
CA THR A 168 -21.71 15.67 -6.85
C THR A 168 -20.43 15.41 -7.64
N ALA A 169 -19.32 15.98 -7.15
CA ALA A 169 -17.96 15.64 -7.59
C ALA A 169 -17.19 15.03 -6.42
N VAL A 170 -16.16 14.25 -6.71
CA VAL A 170 -15.25 13.76 -5.68
C VAL A 170 -14.06 14.69 -5.59
N LEU A 171 -13.78 15.16 -4.37
CA LEU A 171 -12.61 15.96 -4.02
C LEU A 171 -11.68 15.13 -3.14
N GLU A 172 -10.38 15.19 -3.41
CA GLU A 172 -9.38 14.40 -2.67
C GLU A 172 -8.26 15.30 -2.13
N ILE A 173 -7.84 15.03 -0.90
CA ILE A 173 -6.64 15.61 -0.29
C ILE A 173 -5.73 14.45 0.08
N GLU A 174 -4.49 14.50 -0.37
CA GLU A 174 -3.53 13.40 -0.24
C GLU A 174 -2.15 13.96 0.11
N PRO A 175 -1.89 14.25 1.41
CA PRO A 175 -0.61 14.74 1.86
C PRO A 175 0.36 13.57 2.13
N PHE A 176 1.57 13.73 1.61
CA PHE A 176 2.75 12.93 1.89
C PHE A 176 3.81 13.81 2.58
N GLU A 177 4.93 13.20 2.95
CA GLU A 177 6.05 13.89 3.59
C GLU A 177 6.82 14.82 2.64
N ASP A 178 6.79 14.53 1.33
CA ASP A 178 7.54 15.21 0.28
C ASP A 178 6.66 16.06 -0.66
N GLU A 179 5.35 15.77 -0.72
CA GLU A 179 4.38 16.52 -1.51
C GLU A 179 2.96 16.42 -0.96
N ALA A 180 2.09 17.36 -1.33
CA ALA A 180 0.66 17.27 -1.00
C ALA A 180 -0.19 17.47 -2.26
N TRP A 181 -1.03 16.49 -2.55
CA TRP A 181 -1.87 16.47 -3.73
C TRP A 181 -3.32 16.82 -3.44
N PHE A 182 -3.95 17.45 -4.43
CA PHE A 182 -5.36 17.84 -4.44
C PHE A 182 -5.99 17.43 -5.75
N HIS A 183 -7.10 16.69 -5.70
CA HIS A 183 -7.72 16.14 -6.91
C HIS A 183 -9.20 16.47 -7.01
N SER A 184 -9.70 16.43 -8.23
CA SER A 184 -11.14 16.37 -8.49
C SER A 184 -11.47 15.34 -9.57
N ARG A 185 -12.64 14.71 -9.46
CA ARG A 185 -13.18 13.79 -10.47
C ARG A 185 -14.70 13.71 -10.41
N ILE A 186 -15.29 13.17 -11.47
CA ILE A 186 -16.71 12.83 -11.51
C ILE A 186 -16.94 11.57 -10.65
N ILE A 187 -18.02 11.55 -9.87
CA ILE A 187 -18.43 10.38 -9.09
C ILE A 187 -18.82 9.22 -10.02
N ASP A 188 -18.44 7.98 -9.65
CA ASP A 188 -18.75 6.74 -10.39
C ASP A 188 -18.39 6.77 -11.89
N SER A 189 -17.36 7.54 -12.25
CA SER A 189 -16.89 7.63 -13.63
C SER A 189 -15.85 6.55 -13.95
N THR A 190 -15.88 6.06 -15.19
CA THR A 190 -14.79 5.24 -15.75
C THR A 190 -13.57 6.08 -16.13
N ALA A 191 -13.71 7.41 -16.16
CA ALA A 191 -12.58 8.33 -16.33
C ALA A 191 -11.79 8.47 -15.02
N GLY A 192 -10.47 8.63 -15.13
CA GLY A 192 -9.59 8.87 -13.99
C GLY A 192 -9.76 10.26 -13.34
N ARG A 193 -8.79 10.67 -12.52
CA ARG A 193 -8.72 12.02 -11.94
C ARG A 193 -8.79 13.07 -13.05
N ALA A 194 -9.75 13.99 -12.97
CA ALA A 194 -9.99 15.01 -13.99
C ALA A 194 -9.09 16.25 -13.81
N ALA A 195 -8.73 16.56 -12.57
CA ALA A 195 -7.74 17.58 -12.25
C ALA A 195 -6.89 17.13 -11.06
N SER A 196 -5.59 17.47 -11.09
CA SER A 196 -4.60 17.12 -10.08
C SER A 196 -3.66 18.31 -9.86
N PHE A 197 -3.45 18.68 -8.60
CA PHE A 197 -2.59 19.79 -8.22
C PHE A 197 -1.67 19.36 -7.09
N VAL A 198 -0.44 19.89 -7.06
CA VAL A 198 0.58 19.51 -6.09
C VAL A 198 1.18 20.73 -5.40
N ARG A 199 1.54 20.55 -4.13
CA ARG A 199 2.39 21.45 -3.36
C ARG A 199 3.66 20.71 -2.97
N HIS A 200 4.79 21.43 -2.99
CA HIS A 200 6.09 20.95 -2.53
C HIS A 200 6.70 21.83 -1.41
N GLN A 201 5.91 22.76 -0.88
CA GLN A 201 6.37 23.73 0.13
C GLN A 201 5.28 23.94 1.18
N SER A 202 5.69 24.29 2.40
CA SER A 202 4.79 24.46 3.55
C SER A 202 3.92 23.21 3.81
N LEU A 203 4.48 22.03 3.56
CA LEU A 203 3.80 20.74 3.72
C LEU A 203 3.49 20.46 5.19
N PRO A 204 2.31 19.90 5.52
CA PRO A 204 1.98 19.57 6.91
C PRO A 204 3.03 18.60 7.52
N ASP A 205 3.37 18.78 8.81
CA ASP A 205 4.32 17.89 9.51
C ASP A 205 3.84 16.43 9.54
N PRO A 206 4.57 15.48 8.95
CA PRO A 206 4.14 14.08 8.90
C PRO A 206 4.03 13.41 10.28
N ASN A 207 4.69 13.95 11.30
CA ASN A 207 4.65 13.40 12.66
C ASN A 207 3.50 13.95 13.51
N ALA A 208 2.74 14.93 13.02
CA ALA A 208 1.59 15.46 13.73
C ALA A 208 0.40 14.51 13.67
N LEU A 209 -0.48 14.60 14.67
CA LEU A 209 -1.75 13.90 14.69
C LEU A 209 -2.81 14.78 14.02
N TYR A 210 -3.58 14.21 13.09
CA TYR A 210 -4.56 14.94 12.29
C TYR A 210 -5.99 14.49 12.55
N LYS A 211 -6.93 15.44 12.47
CA LYS A 211 -8.37 15.19 12.34
C LYS A 211 -8.88 15.78 11.03
N ILE A 212 -9.97 15.23 10.51
CA ILE A 212 -10.68 15.80 9.37
C ILE A 212 -11.65 16.86 9.87
N ARG A 213 -11.72 18.01 9.19
CA ARG A 213 -12.66 19.08 9.49
C ARG A 213 -13.42 19.48 8.23
N ILE A 214 -14.74 19.63 8.38
CA ILE A 214 -15.63 20.18 7.35
C ILE A 214 -16.19 21.49 7.90
N ARG A 215 -16.14 22.57 7.11
CA ARG A 215 -16.65 23.89 7.52
C ARG A 215 -17.54 24.52 6.48
N SER A 216 -18.56 25.23 6.95
CA SER A 216 -19.30 26.24 6.20
C SER A 216 -19.22 27.55 6.97
N MET A 217 -18.75 28.64 6.35
CA MET A 217 -18.49 29.90 7.05
C MET A 217 -18.96 31.11 6.23
N ASN A 218 -19.89 31.90 6.77
CA ASN A 218 -20.46 33.10 6.15
C ASN A 218 -19.51 34.30 6.28
N HIS A 219 -18.42 34.24 5.52
CA HIS A 219 -17.33 35.20 5.54
C HIS A 219 -16.84 35.50 4.13
N ALA A 220 -16.27 36.69 3.95
CA ALA A 220 -15.61 37.12 2.72
C ALA A 220 -14.18 36.58 2.61
N LEU A 221 -13.46 36.96 1.56
CA LEU A 221 -12.07 36.55 1.31
C LEU A 221 -11.17 36.67 2.55
N TRP A 222 -10.33 35.65 2.74
CA TRP A 222 -9.23 35.68 3.70
C TRP A 222 -8.23 36.81 3.41
N LYS A 223 -7.82 37.51 4.46
CA LYS A 223 -6.69 38.45 4.51
C LYS A 223 -5.73 38.02 5.60
N ASN A 224 -4.45 38.24 5.42
CA ASN A 224 -3.43 37.78 6.36
C ASN A 224 -2.89 38.98 7.16
N PRO A 225 -3.00 38.97 8.50
CA PRO A 225 -2.25 39.90 9.33
C PRO A 225 -0.75 39.76 9.10
N THR A 226 -0.04 40.88 9.18
CA THR A 226 1.43 40.93 9.09
C THR A 226 2.08 41.23 10.44
N ASN A 227 1.27 41.62 11.44
CA ASN A 227 1.71 41.90 12.79
C ASN A 227 0.53 41.79 13.76
N ALA A 228 0.83 41.50 15.03
CA ALA A 228 -0.11 41.62 16.15
C ALA A 228 0.60 42.15 17.39
N VAL A 229 0.03 43.19 18.00
CA VAL A 229 0.61 43.90 19.16
C VAL A 229 -0.46 44.28 20.16
N SER A 230 -0.05 44.70 21.35
CA SER A 230 -0.95 45.32 22.32
C SER A 230 -1.46 46.67 21.80
N GLY A 231 -2.77 46.80 21.72
CA GLY A 231 -3.49 47.97 21.23
C GLY A 231 -4.00 48.89 22.34
N THR A 232 -5.02 49.67 22.01
CA THR A 232 -5.72 50.57 22.93
C THR A 232 -6.28 49.78 24.10
N ALA A 233 -6.03 50.23 25.33
CA ALA A 233 -6.46 49.53 26.55
C ALA A 233 -6.00 48.06 26.66
N GLY A 234 -4.94 47.67 25.93
CA GLY A 234 -4.37 46.33 26.01
C GLY A 234 -5.08 45.27 25.18
N VAL A 235 -6.00 45.65 24.28
CA VAL A 235 -6.65 44.70 23.35
C VAL A 235 -5.66 44.18 22.30
N ILE A 236 -6.02 43.14 21.57
CA ILE A 236 -5.22 42.65 20.43
C ILE A 236 -5.40 43.61 19.25
N ARG A 237 -4.32 44.23 18.80
CA ARG A 237 -4.28 45.03 17.56
C ARG A 237 -3.60 44.23 16.45
N LEU A 238 -4.27 44.09 15.32
CA LEU A 238 -3.75 43.41 14.13
C LEU A 238 -3.40 44.43 13.04
N THR A 239 -2.28 44.22 12.36
CA THR A 239 -1.96 44.92 11.11
C THR A 239 -2.46 44.10 9.93
N VAL A 240 -3.59 44.50 9.36
CA VAL A 240 -4.20 43.89 8.16
C VAL A 240 -4.24 44.95 7.05
N THR A 241 -3.23 44.94 6.19
CA THR A 241 -3.06 45.96 5.14
C THR A 241 -4.26 46.06 4.22
N ALA A 242 -4.74 47.29 3.96
CA ALA A 242 -5.86 47.58 3.07
C ALA A 242 -7.09 46.70 3.35
N HIS A 243 -7.48 46.58 4.63
CA HIS A 243 -8.54 45.66 5.02
C HIS A 243 -9.93 46.09 4.50
N ALA A 244 -10.17 47.41 4.35
CA ALA A 244 -11.45 47.98 3.90
C ALA A 244 -12.65 47.60 4.79
N TYR A 245 -12.39 47.36 6.07
CA TYR A 245 -13.41 47.09 7.09
C TYR A 245 -13.90 48.39 7.72
N THR A 246 -14.99 48.30 8.47
CA THR A 246 -15.57 49.41 9.23
C THR A 246 -15.64 49.04 10.71
N THR A 247 -15.50 50.03 11.61
CA THR A 247 -15.72 49.83 13.05
C THR A 247 -17.11 49.26 13.32
N GLY A 248 -17.19 48.31 14.26
CA GLY A 248 -18.41 47.56 14.59
C GLY A 248 -18.67 46.35 13.69
N ALA A 249 -17.85 46.13 12.65
CA ALA A 249 -17.93 44.90 11.87
C ALA A 249 -17.48 43.68 12.69
N VAL A 250 -17.91 42.49 12.27
CA VAL A 250 -17.45 41.22 12.82
C VAL A 250 -16.43 40.58 11.87
N VAL A 251 -15.34 40.07 12.41
CA VAL A 251 -14.27 39.42 11.66
C VAL A 251 -13.95 38.08 12.30
N TRP A 252 -13.90 37.02 11.50
CA TRP A 252 -13.31 35.75 11.92
C TRP A 252 -11.80 35.89 11.97
N VAL A 253 -11.18 35.47 13.05
CA VAL A 253 -9.72 35.39 13.22
C VAL A 253 -9.34 33.95 13.52
N GLU A 254 -8.30 33.43 12.87
CA GLU A 254 -7.71 32.14 13.22
C GLU A 254 -6.25 32.02 12.81
N ALA A 255 -5.58 30.96 13.27
CA ALA A 255 -4.16 30.67 13.04
C ALA A 255 -3.21 31.79 13.50
N LEU A 256 -3.64 32.63 14.46
CA LEU A 256 -2.85 33.74 14.99
C LEU A 256 -1.86 33.23 16.06
N ASN A 257 -0.85 32.49 15.60
CA ASN A 257 0.03 31.73 16.48
C ASN A 257 0.91 32.61 17.38
N GLY A 258 0.99 32.21 18.65
CA GLY A 258 1.77 32.87 19.70
C GLY A 258 1.07 34.05 20.39
N VAL A 259 -0.02 34.58 19.82
CA VAL A 259 -0.88 35.57 20.48
C VAL A 259 -2.02 34.86 21.18
N LEU A 260 -2.32 35.29 22.41
CA LEU A 260 -3.42 34.77 23.22
C LEU A 260 -4.40 35.89 23.57
N ASN A 261 -5.67 35.54 23.70
CA ASN A 261 -6.69 36.36 24.35
C ASN A 261 -6.71 36.02 25.85
N GLY A 262 -5.90 36.73 26.63
CA GLY A 262 -5.57 36.34 28.00
C GLY A 262 -4.81 35.01 28.00
N THR A 263 -5.47 33.93 28.40
CA THR A 263 -4.92 32.56 28.35
C THR A 263 -5.52 31.71 27.24
N GLY A 264 -6.52 32.22 26.51
CA GLY A 264 -7.24 31.49 25.47
C GLY A 264 -6.65 31.71 24.07
N GLU A 265 -6.89 30.75 23.18
CA GLU A 265 -6.57 30.89 21.76
C GLU A 265 -7.37 32.04 21.12
N VAL A 266 -6.75 32.78 20.20
CA VAL A 266 -7.42 33.80 19.39
C VAL A 266 -8.06 33.14 18.17
N ARG A 267 -9.26 32.59 18.36
CA ARG A 267 -10.02 31.92 17.31
C ARG A 267 -11.50 32.22 17.38
N GLY A 268 -12.08 32.61 16.25
CA GLY A 268 -13.52 32.83 16.10
C GLY A 268 -13.89 34.24 15.67
N ASN A 269 -15.15 34.61 15.89
CA ASN A 269 -15.70 35.92 15.54
C ASN A 269 -15.41 36.96 16.60
N TYR A 270 -14.86 38.10 16.18
CA TYR A 270 -14.62 39.27 17.01
C TYR A 270 -15.25 40.50 16.37
N THR A 271 -15.93 41.32 17.18
CA THR A 271 -16.25 42.70 16.80
C THR A 271 -14.95 43.50 16.74
N ILE A 272 -14.84 44.42 15.79
CA ILE A 272 -13.61 45.18 15.58
C ILE A 272 -13.78 46.69 15.68
N THR A 273 -12.75 47.36 16.17
CA THR A 273 -12.54 48.80 16.02
C THR A 273 -11.48 49.04 14.95
N VAL A 274 -11.81 49.81 13.90
CA VAL A 274 -10.86 50.21 12.87
C VAL A 274 -10.07 51.42 13.35
N ILE A 275 -8.74 51.32 13.32
CA ILE A 275 -7.83 52.39 13.75
C ILE A 275 -7.40 53.23 12.55
N ASP A 276 -7.03 52.57 11.45
CA ASP A 276 -6.75 53.18 10.15
C ASP A 276 -6.99 52.15 9.04
N ALA A 277 -6.60 52.46 7.79
CA ALA A 277 -6.81 51.56 6.64
C ALA A 277 -6.04 50.22 6.68
N ASN A 278 -5.11 50.07 7.62
CA ASN A 278 -4.19 48.93 7.73
C ASN A 278 -4.23 48.26 9.11
N THR A 279 -5.00 48.78 10.06
CA THR A 279 -4.97 48.28 11.44
C THR A 279 -6.36 48.24 12.07
N ILE A 280 -6.61 47.13 12.76
CA ILE A 280 -7.85 46.86 13.47
C ILE A 280 -7.55 46.38 14.89
N GLU A 281 -8.48 46.60 15.80
CA GLU A 281 -8.47 46.08 17.16
C GLU A 281 -9.61 45.11 17.37
N LEU A 282 -9.32 44.00 18.05
CA LEU A 282 -10.31 42.99 18.39
C LEU A 282 -10.97 43.38 19.72
N ASP A 283 -12.22 43.82 19.67
CA ASP A 283 -12.92 44.35 20.83
C ASP A 283 -13.11 43.26 21.91
N GLY A 284 -12.98 43.65 23.17
CA GLY A 284 -13.16 42.74 24.31
C GLY A 284 -12.05 41.69 24.49
N THR A 285 -10.95 41.80 23.74
CA THR A 285 -9.78 40.93 23.91
C THR A 285 -8.78 41.50 24.90
N THR A 286 -7.89 40.65 25.42
CA THR A 286 -6.72 41.05 26.21
C THR A 286 -5.47 40.47 25.54
N PHE A 287 -4.56 41.32 25.09
CA PHE A 287 -3.34 40.90 24.42
C PHE A 287 -2.39 40.20 25.39
N ALA A 288 -1.98 38.98 25.02
CA ALA A 288 -0.92 38.23 25.69
C ALA A 288 -0.09 37.44 24.66
N GLY A 289 1.08 36.99 25.08
CA GLY A 289 2.00 36.23 24.23
C GLY A 289 2.81 37.10 23.25
N ALA A 290 3.31 36.48 22.20
CA ALA A 290 4.14 37.11 21.18
C ALA A 290 3.74 36.63 19.77
N TYR A 291 3.55 37.57 18.85
CA TYR A 291 3.15 37.26 17.49
C TYR A 291 4.22 36.46 16.75
N THR A 292 3.81 35.33 16.17
CA THR A 292 4.63 34.59 15.21
C THR A 292 4.51 35.25 13.84
N THR A 293 5.62 35.80 13.33
CA THR A 293 5.64 36.49 12.03
C THR A 293 5.12 35.59 10.91
N GLY A 294 4.17 36.12 10.12
CA GLY A 294 3.59 35.39 9.00
C GLY A 294 2.55 34.36 9.42
N SER A 295 2.03 34.45 10.64
CA SER A 295 0.85 33.69 11.10
C SER A 295 -0.42 34.55 11.06
N GLY A 296 -1.56 33.88 11.15
CA GLY A 296 -2.88 34.50 11.22
C GLY A 296 -3.57 34.60 9.87
N ARG A 297 -4.89 34.55 9.91
CA ARG A 297 -5.78 35.00 8.84
C ARG A 297 -7.07 35.57 9.42
N THR A 298 -7.66 36.48 8.68
CA THR A 298 -8.90 37.17 9.03
C THR A 298 -9.88 37.17 7.86
N ALA A 299 -11.17 37.02 8.13
CA ALA A 299 -12.20 37.17 7.13
C ALA A 299 -13.39 37.96 7.67
N LEU A 300 -13.85 38.94 6.90
CA LEU A 300 -14.99 39.78 7.27
C LEU A 300 -16.28 38.94 7.25
N ALA A 301 -17.06 38.99 8.32
CA ALA A 301 -18.39 38.41 8.34
C ALA A 301 -19.22 38.98 7.19
N SER A 302 -19.84 38.11 6.40
CA SER A 302 -20.53 38.50 5.18
C SER A 302 -21.81 37.71 4.99
N VAL A 303 -22.83 38.35 4.44
CA VAL A 303 -24.14 37.72 4.19
C VAL A 303 -24.09 36.98 2.86
N PRO A 304 -24.29 35.64 2.84
CA PRO A 304 -24.51 34.93 1.60
C PRO A 304 -26.00 34.90 1.25
N THR A 305 -26.33 34.63 -0.01
CA THR A 305 -27.60 33.95 -0.32
C THR A 305 -27.57 32.57 0.34
N ALA A 306 -28.72 32.00 0.71
CA ALA A 306 -28.74 30.67 1.33
C ALA A 306 -27.95 29.65 0.49
N VAL A 307 -26.86 29.13 1.07
CA VAL A 307 -25.95 28.17 0.46
C VAL A 307 -26.15 26.82 1.11
N THR A 308 -26.08 25.78 0.30
CA THR A 308 -26.16 24.41 0.75
C THR A 308 -25.01 23.61 0.17
N MET A 309 -24.29 22.92 1.06
CA MET A 309 -23.34 21.88 0.68
C MET A 309 -23.94 20.52 1.07
N THR A 310 -23.94 19.56 0.14
CA THR A 310 -24.36 18.19 0.41
C THR A 310 -23.20 17.23 0.18
N MET A 311 -23.17 16.17 1.00
CA MET A 311 -22.09 15.19 0.99
C MET A 311 -22.67 13.79 1.21
N PRO A 312 -22.69 12.90 0.19
CA PRO A 312 -23.13 11.53 0.36
C PRO A 312 -22.12 10.65 1.11
N PHE A 313 -20.84 11.00 1.08
CA PHE A 313 -19.82 10.27 1.82
C PHE A 313 -18.55 11.10 2.04
N ILE A 314 -17.79 10.69 3.04
CA ILE A 314 -16.38 11.00 3.20
C ILE A 314 -15.64 9.77 3.72
N ASN A 315 -14.44 9.51 3.20
CA ASN A 315 -13.59 8.44 3.69
C ASN A 315 -12.14 8.87 3.82
N VAL A 316 -11.42 8.16 4.70
CA VAL A 316 -9.96 8.26 4.84
C VAL A 316 -9.34 6.90 4.59
N GLN A 317 -8.34 6.88 3.72
CA GLN A 317 -7.45 5.75 3.53
C GLN A 317 -6.11 6.10 4.17
N ASP A 318 -5.89 5.58 5.37
CA ASP A 318 -4.65 5.71 6.12
C ASP A 318 -3.61 4.73 5.54
N TYR A 319 -2.58 5.25 4.90
CA TYR A 319 -1.56 4.42 4.27
C TYR A 319 -0.61 3.92 5.35
N GLU A 320 -0.67 2.63 5.64
CA GLU A 320 0.38 2.01 6.44
C GLU A 320 1.64 1.96 5.58
N GLU A 321 2.69 2.67 5.99
CA GLU A 321 4.00 2.54 5.37
C GLU A 321 4.42 1.07 5.49
N LEU A 322 4.53 0.36 4.34
CA LEU A 322 4.99 -1.02 4.31
C LEU A 322 6.45 -1.07 4.76
N LYS A 323 6.69 -1.18 6.06
CA LYS A 323 8.02 -1.36 6.61
C LYS A 323 8.41 -2.82 6.48
N ALA A 324 8.89 -3.20 5.29
CA ALA A 324 9.79 -4.34 5.20
C ALA A 324 11.12 -3.92 5.85
N GLU A 325 11.27 -4.18 7.15
CA GLU A 325 12.56 -3.99 7.80
C GLU A 325 13.55 -5.00 7.19
N ILE A 326 14.39 -4.52 6.29
CA ILE A 326 15.59 -5.25 5.88
C ILE A 326 16.65 -4.90 6.94
N THR A 327 16.71 -5.72 7.98
CA THR A 327 17.76 -5.64 9.00
C THR A 327 19.12 -5.90 8.30
N GLY A 328 19.75 -4.85 7.77
CA GLY A 328 20.99 -4.98 6.98
C GLY A 328 21.48 -3.79 6.15
N GLY A 329 20.67 -2.78 5.84
CA GLY A 329 21.11 -1.50 5.26
C GLY A 329 21.75 -1.53 3.85
N ARG A 330 21.73 -0.40 3.14
CA ARG A 330 22.39 -0.22 1.83
C ARG A 330 23.91 -0.17 2.01
N GLY A 331 24.65 -1.13 1.45
CA GLY A 331 26.12 -1.08 1.37
C GLY A 331 26.90 -2.20 2.08
N GLN A 332 26.24 -3.21 2.65
CA GLN A 332 26.94 -4.40 3.16
C GLN A 332 27.33 -5.33 2.00
N THR A 333 28.61 -5.70 1.95
CA THR A 333 29.23 -6.61 0.97
C THR A 333 28.95 -8.09 1.26
N ALA A 334 28.20 -8.39 2.33
CA ALA A 334 27.69 -9.73 2.62
C ALA A 334 26.31 -9.90 1.97
N ALA A 335 26.07 -11.06 1.34
CA ALA A 335 24.87 -11.38 0.58
C ALA A 335 23.59 -10.87 1.29
N GLY A 336 22.93 -9.90 0.65
CA GLY A 336 21.70 -9.30 1.17
C GLY A 336 20.68 -10.39 1.50
N GLN A 337 20.10 -10.29 2.70
CA GLN A 337 19.01 -11.16 3.10
C GLN A 337 17.82 -10.88 2.17
N GLY A 338 17.57 -11.80 1.23
CA GLY A 338 16.46 -11.70 0.30
C GLY A 338 15.12 -11.93 1.01
N LEU A 339 14.05 -11.41 0.41
CA LEU A 339 12.69 -11.78 0.79
C LEU A 339 12.49 -13.28 0.53
N GLY A 340 12.07 -14.02 1.56
CA GLY A 340 11.74 -15.44 1.42
C GLY A 340 10.54 -15.63 0.51
N VAL A 341 10.76 -16.13 -0.72
CA VAL A 341 9.69 -16.50 -1.65
C VAL A 341 9.42 -17.99 -1.49
N THR A 342 8.24 -18.36 -1.00
CA THR A 342 7.79 -19.75 -1.01
C THR A 342 7.22 -20.08 -2.39
N VAL A 343 7.93 -20.89 -3.16
CA VAL A 343 7.41 -21.46 -4.42
C VAL A 343 6.54 -22.66 -4.06
N ILE A 344 5.22 -22.48 -4.03
CA ILE A 344 4.27 -23.58 -3.82
C ILE A 344 3.90 -24.15 -5.19
N GLY A 345 4.67 -25.13 -5.64
CA GLY A 345 4.42 -25.92 -6.85
C GLY A 345 4.82 -27.38 -6.61
N THR A 346 3.82 -28.24 -6.52
CA THR A 346 3.83 -29.72 -6.55
C THR A 346 5.17 -30.45 -6.33
N LEU A 347 5.30 -31.10 -5.16
CA LEU A 347 6.19 -32.23 -4.86
C LEU A 347 7.58 -32.18 -5.54
N ALA A 348 8.44 -31.27 -5.09
CA ALA A 348 9.86 -31.39 -5.37
C ALA A 348 10.42 -32.61 -4.63
N THR A 349 10.51 -33.76 -5.30
CA THR A 349 11.26 -34.96 -4.84
C THR A 349 12.79 -34.74 -4.83
N HIS A 350 13.25 -33.51 -5.03
CA HIS A 350 14.67 -33.15 -5.16
C HIS A 350 14.97 -31.87 -4.34
N PRO A 351 16.14 -31.78 -3.69
CA PRO A 351 16.57 -30.55 -3.02
C PRO A 351 16.73 -29.43 -4.04
N VAL A 352 16.06 -28.31 -3.79
CA VAL A 352 16.20 -27.09 -4.57
C VAL A 352 17.33 -26.26 -3.97
N THR A 353 18.42 -26.05 -4.71
CA THR A 353 19.48 -25.12 -4.33
C THR A 353 19.27 -23.80 -5.07
N VAL A 354 19.09 -22.72 -4.31
CA VAL A 354 19.01 -21.36 -4.87
C VAL A 354 20.42 -20.77 -4.89
N THR A 355 21.01 -20.61 -6.07
CA THR A 355 22.25 -19.86 -6.27
C THR A 355 21.97 -18.70 -7.21
N SER A 356 22.28 -17.46 -6.78
CA SER A 356 22.24 -16.24 -7.60
C SER A 356 21.00 -16.06 -8.48
N GLY A 357 19.80 -16.08 -7.90
CA GLY A 357 18.57 -15.63 -8.58
C GLY A 357 18.01 -16.55 -9.68
N ALA A 358 18.62 -17.71 -9.94
CA ALA A 358 18.08 -18.71 -10.86
C ALA A 358 17.59 -19.95 -10.09
N ILE A 359 16.32 -20.33 -10.30
CA ILE A 359 15.79 -21.61 -9.83
C ILE A 359 16.29 -22.68 -10.79
N THR A 360 17.27 -23.47 -10.37
CA THR A 360 17.81 -24.57 -11.17
C THR A 360 17.50 -25.89 -10.47
N ALA A 361 16.71 -26.75 -11.12
CA ALA A 361 16.51 -28.12 -10.65
C ALA A 361 17.78 -28.95 -10.99
N THR A 362 18.59 -29.28 -9.99
CA THR A 362 19.68 -30.25 -10.14
C THR A 362 19.10 -31.66 -10.26
N SER A 363 19.06 -32.21 -11.47
CA SER A 363 18.82 -33.64 -11.70
C SER A 363 20.12 -34.42 -11.54
N ALA A 364 20.09 -35.60 -10.92
CA ALA A 364 21.29 -36.43 -10.75
C ALA A 364 21.89 -36.84 -12.11
N ASP A 365 23.18 -36.55 -12.33
CA ASP A 365 23.87 -36.67 -13.62
C ASP A 365 24.24 -38.11 -14.04
N ASN A 366 23.97 -39.13 -13.21
CA ASN A 366 24.12 -40.53 -13.57
C ASN A 366 23.01 -41.39 -12.94
N ILE A 367 22.08 -41.88 -13.76
CA ILE A 367 21.01 -42.76 -13.31
C ILE A 367 21.38 -44.21 -13.65
N PHE A 368 21.33 -45.10 -12.64
CA PHE A 368 21.53 -46.54 -12.78
C PHE A 368 20.22 -47.28 -12.58
N TRP A 369 19.98 -48.28 -13.40
CA TRP A 369 18.83 -49.16 -13.29
C TRP A 369 19.25 -50.61 -13.18
N ASN A 370 18.67 -51.31 -12.21
CA ASN A 370 18.72 -52.77 -12.14
C ASN A 370 17.66 -53.34 -13.08
N GLU A 371 18.09 -54.00 -14.16
CA GLU A 371 17.18 -54.63 -15.10
C GLU A 371 16.72 -55.99 -14.59
N SER A 372 17.62 -56.77 -14.00
CA SER A 372 17.30 -58.00 -13.29
C SER A 372 18.50 -58.55 -12.53
N VAL A 373 18.23 -59.22 -11.42
CA VAL A 373 19.15 -60.13 -10.72
C VAL A 373 18.63 -61.57 -10.67
N ALA A 374 17.51 -61.84 -11.35
CA ALA A 374 16.88 -63.15 -11.33
C ALA A 374 17.62 -64.15 -12.24
N SER A 375 17.65 -65.42 -11.83
CA SER A 375 18.17 -66.53 -12.64
C SER A 375 17.43 -66.65 -13.98
N LEU A 376 18.17 -66.79 -15.07
CA LEU A 376 17.66 -67.13 -16.39
C LEU A 376 17.78 -68.63 -16.62
N ALA A 377 16.78 -69.25 -17.25
CA ALA A 377 16.91 -70.62 -17.73
C ALA A 377 17.99 -70.75 -18.82
N ALA A 378 18.47 -71.97 -19.04
CA ALA A 378 19.41 -72.27 -20.13
C ALA A 378 18.85 -71.79 -21.48
N GLY A 379 19.65 -71.08 -22.28
CA GLY A 379 19.21 -70.53 -23.57
C GLY A 379 18.25 -69.34 -23.51
N ALA A 380 17.82 -68.90 -22.32
CA ALA A 380 16.82 -67.83 -22.20
C ALA A 380 17.40 -66.44 -22.52
N THR A 381 16.54 -65.54 -23.00
CA THR A 381 16.86 -64.13 -23.25
C THR A 381 16.08 -63.23 -22.30
N LEU A 382 16.78 -62.37 -21.57
CA LEU A 382 16.20 -61.25 -20.85
C LEU A 382 16.29 -59.99 -21.73
N THR A 383 15.17 -59.27 -21.80
CA THR A 383 15.10 -57.92 -22.39
C THR A 383 14.81 -56.92 -21.28
N GLY A 384 15.70 -55.95 -21.09
CA GLY A 384 15.55 -54.88 -20.12
C GLY A 384 14.42 -53.91 -20.51
N THR A 385 14.07 -53.05 -19.56
CA THR A 385 13.02 -52.03 -19.76
C THR A 385 13.51 -50.99 -20.78
N ALA A 386 12.61 -50.55 -21.66
CA ALA A 386 12.90 -49.45 -22.59
C ALA A 386 13.15 -48.14 -21.83
N ARG A 387 14.31 -47.52 -22.07
CA ARG A 387 14.71 -46.24 -21.51
C ARG A 387 14.46 -45.13 -22.54
N ASP A 388 13.50 -44.26 -22.24
CA ASP A 388 13.14 -43.09 -23.06
C ASP A 388 14.00 -41.88 -22.65
N THR A 389 14.71 -41.26 -23.59
CA THR A 389 15.41 -39.99 -23.36
C THR A 389 14.49 -38.77 -23.44
N ALA A 390 13.19 -38.97 -23.69
CA ALA A 390 12.09 -38.01 -23.74
C ALA A 390 12.29 -36.82 -24.69
N VAL A 391 13.22 -36.94 -25.63
CA VAL A 391 13.63 -35.87 -26.54
C VAL A 391 13.74 -36.45 -27.95
N ALA A 392 13.19 -35.76 -28.94
CA ALA A 392 13.15 -36.17 -30.35
C ALA A 392 14.53 -36.09 -31.02
N VAL A 393 14.72 -36.84 -32.12
CA VAL A 393 15.94 -36.84 -32.93
C VAL A 393 16.34 -35.40 -33.32
N ALA A 394 17.63 -35.08 -33.24
CA ALA A 394 18.26 -33.80 -33.59
C ALA A 394 18.14 -32.63 -32.59
N THR A 395 17.77 -32.88 -31.33
CA THR A 395 17.85 -31.90 -30.24
C THR A 395 19.07 -32.19 -29.35
N ALA A 396 19.65 -31.17 -28.70
CA ALA A 396 20.74 -31.38 -27.73
C ALA A 396 20.28 -32.30 -26.59
N HIS A 397 20.98 -33.42 -26.42
CA HIS A 397 20.72 -34.39 -25.35
C HIS A 397 21.77 -34.26 -24.24
N ARG A 398 21.35 -34.47 -22.99
CA ARG A 398 22.21 -34.42 -21.80
C ARG A 398 23.09 -35.66 -21.60
N TYR A 399 22.90 -36.69 -22.43
CA TYR A 399 23.56 -37.99 -22.27
C TYR A 399 24.40 -38.31 -23.51
N ALA A 400 25.68 -38.62 -23.31
CA ALA A 400 26.57 -39.00 -24.39
C ALA A 400 26.47 -40.50 -24.74
N LYS A 401 26.24 -41.37 -23.75
CA LYS A 401 26.26 -42.83 -23.94
C LYS A 401 25.19 -43.55 -23.13
N PHE A 402 24.67 -44.65 -23.68
CA PHE A 402 23.91 -45.66 -22.97
C PHE A 402 24.82 -46.85 -22.67
N ASN A 403 24.80 -47.33 -21.43
CA ASN A 403 25.64 -48.43 -20.96
C ASN A 403 24.76 -49.60 -20.52
N ALA A 404 25.20 -50.81 -20.85
CA ALA A 404 24.66 -52.06 -20.34
C ALA A 404 25.79 -52.83 -19.66
N MET A 405 25.52 -53.38 -18.48
CA MET A 405 26.51 -54.10 -17.67
C MET A 405 25.93 -55.44 -17.27
N VAL A 406 26.66 -56.53 -17.50
CA VAL A 406 26.21 -57.87 -17.12
C VAL A 406 27.30 -58.65 -16.38
N LEU A 407 26.88 -59.46 -15.41
CA LEU A 407 27.67 -60.53 -14.82
C LEU A 407 26.81 -61.78 -14.80
N SER A 408 27.33 -62.90 -15.30
CA SER A 408 26.63 -64.18 -15.39
C SER A 408 27.59 -65.33 -15.09
N ASN A 409 27.18 -66.35 -14.36
CA ASN A 409 27.97 -67.58 -14.17
C ASN A 409 27.96 -68.50 -15.39
N GLU A 410 27.05 -68.29 -16.33
CA GLU A 410 27.00 -69.02 -17.62
C GLU A 410 27.38 -68.09 -18.77
N PRO A 411 28.00 -68.62 -19.84
CA PRO A 411 28.35 -67.82 -21.00
C PRO A 411 27.11 -67.33 -21.75
N GLY A 412 27.19 -66.17 -22.39
CA GLY A 412 26.07 -65.61 -23.13
C GLY A 412 26.47 -64.47 -24.06
N THR A 413 25.50 -63.68 -24.50
CA THR A 413 25.71 -62.49 -25.32
C THR A 413 24.95 -61.32 -24.72
N LEU A 414 25.68 -60.25 -24.37
CA LEU A 414 25.12 -58.95 -24.00
C LEU A 414 24.86 -58.13 -25.25
N GLY A 415 23.72 -57.46 -25.32
CA GLY A 415 23.36 -56.58 -26.42
C GLY A 415 22.73 -55.26 -25.94
N ILE A 416 22.84 -54.24 -26.78
CA ILE A 416 22.06 -53.01 -26.67
C ILE A 416 21.23 -52.87 -27.94
N ASP A 417 19.92 -52.80 -27.77
CA ASP A 417 19.00 -52.44 -28.84
C ASP A 417 18.60 -50.97 -28.73
N VAL A 418 18.33 -50.36 -29.89
CA VAL A 418 17.82 -49.00 -30.00
C VAL A 418 16.55 -48.95 -30.83
N SER A 419 15.70 -47.97 -30.52
CA SER A 419 14.44 -47.74 -31.22
C SER A 419 14.08 -46.25 -31.27
N LEU A 420 13.41 -45.84 -32.33
CA LEU A 420 12.87 -44.48 -32.48
C LEU A 420 11.39 -44.40 -32.05
N ASP A 421 10.68 -45.53 -32.06
CA ASP A 421 9.23 -45.63 -31.91
C ASP A 421 8.81 -46.50 -30.71
N ASN A 422 9.76 -47.06 -29.96
CA ASN A 422 9.57 -48.02 -28.87
C ASN A 422 8.90 -49.34 -29.30
N VAL A 423 8.83 -49.61 -30.60
CA VAL A 423 8.17 -50.81 -31.17
C VAL A 423 9.15 -51.58 -32.04
N THR A 424 9.81 -50.89 -32.97
CA THR A 424 10.80 -51.46 -33.88
C THR A 424 12.18 -51.33 -33.27
N TRP A 425 12.78 -52.47 -32.89
CA TRP A 425 14.08 -52.51 -32.23
C TRP A 425 15.18 -53.01 -33.17
N ARG A 426 16.34 -52.34 -33.13
CA ARG A 426 17.53 -52.70 -33.89
C ARG A 426 18.70 -52.93 -32.95
N ARG A 427 19.41 -54.05 -33.11
CA ARG A 427 20.64 -54.33 -32.37
C ARG A 427 21.73 -53.36 -32.81
N LEU A 428 22.20 -52.53 -31.88
CA LEU A 428 23.25 -51.55 -32.16
C LEU A 428 24.64 -52.13 -31.91
N LYS A 429 24.80 -52.88 -30.81
CA LYS A 429 26.06 -53.52 -30.45
C LYS A 429 25.80 -54.77 -29.61
N SER A 430 26.68 -55.76 -29.71
CA SER A 430 26.70 -56.92 -28.82
C SER A 430 28.12 -57.40 -28.54
N VAL A 431 28.29 -58.11 -27.42
CA VAL A 431 29.55 -58.73 -27.01
C VAL A 431 29.27 -60.09 -26.39
N VAL A 432 30.16 -61.06 -26.66
CA VAL A 432 30.13 -62.37 -26.00
C VAL A 432 30.60 -62.20 -24.56
N VAL A 433 29.89 -62.80 -23.64
CA VAL A 433 30.16 -62.76 -22.21
C VAL A 433 30.61 -64.15 -21.79
N ALA A 434 31.83 -64.28 -21.29
CA ALA A 434 32.31 -65.54 -20.73
C ALA A 434 31.70 -65.78 -19.34
N ALA A 435 31.60 -67.05 -18.95
CA ALA A 435 31.17 -67.42 -17.61
C ALA A 435 32.02 -66.73 -16.52
N ASN A 436 31.35 -66.10 -15.55
CA ASN A 436 31.93 -65.37 -14.41
C ASN A 436 32.80 -64.16 -14.78
N VAL A 437 32.66 -63.62 -16.00
CA VAL A 437 33.34 -62.39 -16.42
C VAL A 437 32.30 -61.29 -16.59
N ALA A 438 32.49 -60.18 -15.86
CA ALA A 438 31.63 -59.02 -16.02
C ALA A 438 31.96 -58.30 -17.34
N GLU A 439 30.94 -57.95 -18.10
CA GLU A 439 31.08 -57.23 -19.36
C GLU A 439 30.29 -55.93 -19.34
N ILE A 440 30.88 -54.87 -19.89
CA ILE A 440 30.27 -53.56 -20.02
C ILE A 440 30.24 -53.19 -21.50
N LEU A 441 29.03 -52.95 -22.00
CA LEU A 441 28.81 -52.46 -23.34
C LEU A 441 28.36 -51.01 -23.29
N SER A 442 28.98 -50.16 -24.10
CA SER A 442 28.63 -48.73 -24.18
C SER A 442 28.46 -48.31 -25.63
N VAL A 443 27.41 -47.55 -25.90
CA VAL A 443 27.07 -47.02 -27.24
C VAL A 443 26.65 -45.55 -27.12
N PRO A 444 26.87 -44.72 -28.17
CA PRO A 444 26.38 -43.34 -28.16
C PRO A 444 24.86 -43.30 -28.16
N VAL A 445 24.28 -42.31 -27.48
CA VAL A 445 22.83 -42.05 -27.49
C VAL A 445 22.45 -41.47 -28.85
N MET A 446 21.89 -42.31 -29.73
CA MET A 446 21.55 -41.94 -31.11
C MET A 446 20.06 -42.09 -31.47
N ALA A 447 19.28 -42.66 -30.56
CA ALA A 447 17.84 -42.88 -30.72
C ALA A 447 17.09 -42.44 -29.46
N ARG A 448 15.76 -42.37 -29.52
CA ARG A 448 14.96 -41.98 -28.36
C ARG A 448 14.89 -43.07 -27.29
N TYR A 449 14.85 -44.33 -27.71
CA TYR A 449 14.70 -45.48 -26.83
C TYR A 449 15.91 -46.40 -26.89
N HIS A 450 16.40 -46.81 -25.72
CA HIS A 450 17.48 -47.79 -25.56
C HIS A 450 17.05 -48.88 -24.60
N ARG A 451 17.53 -50.11 -24.78
CA ARG A 451 17.37 -51.18 -23.81
C ARG A 451 18.56 -52.13 -23.86
N SER A 452 18.87 -52.75 -22.74
CA SER A 452 19.86 -53.83 -22.65
C SER A 452 19.19 -55.20 -22.83
N LEU A 453 19.95 -56.17 -23.34
CA LEU A 453 19.49 -57.54 -23.51
C LEU A 453 20.62 -58.49 -23.14
N PHE A 454 20.28 -59.64 -22.58
CA PHE A 454 21.23 -60.73 -22.39
C PHE A 454 20.61 -62.05 -22.79
N THR A 455 21.29 -62.80 -23.66
CA THR A 455 20.92 -64.16 -24.06
C THR A 455 21.93 -65.14 -23.48
N SER A 456 21.49 -66.03 -22.60
CA SER A 456 22.32 -67.13 -22.10
C SER A 456 22.58 -68.13 -23.22
N SER A 457 23.81 -68.60 -23.34
CA SER A 457 24.22 -69.69 -24.24
C SER A 457 24.69 -70.94 -23.48
N GLY A 458 24.69 -70.87 -22.15
CA GLY A 458 25.04 -71.99 -21.28
C GLY A 458 23.99 -73.10 -21.32
N ALA A 459 24.46 -74.33 -21.08
CA ALA A 459 23.60 -75.51 -20.99
C ALA A 459 22.85 -75.60 -19.65
N ALA A 460 23.20 -74.77 -18.66
CA ALA A 460 22.58 -74.69 -17.35
C ALA A 460 21.89 -73.32 -17.11
N PRO A 461 20.94 -73.22 -16.16
CA PRO A 461 20.41 -71.94 -15.71
C PRO A 461 21.48 -71.06 -15.06
N THR A 462 21.36 -69.73 -15.16
CA THR A 462 22.22 -68.82 -14.42
C THR A 462 21.85 -68.84 -12.94
N THR A 463 22.82 -69.09 -12.05
CA THR A 463 22.65 -69.03 -10.59
C THR A 463 23.26 -67.75 -10.01
N THR A 464 24.08 -67.05 -10.78
CA THR A 464 24.62 -65.73 -10.46
C THR A 464 24.44 -64.87 -11.69
N PHE A 465 23.47 -63.95 -11.63
CA PHE A 465 23.13 -63.09 -12.75
C PHE A 465 22.81 -61.68 -12.27
N MET A 466 23.33 -60.67 -12.98
CA MET A 466 22.95 -59.28 -12.82
C MET A 466 23.03 -58.60 -14.19
N LEU A 467 21.97 -57.89 -14.58
CA LEU A 467 21.96 -56.98 -15.72
C LEU A 467 21.56 -55.59 -15.25
N ASN A 468 22.39 -54.59 -15.53
CA ASN A 468 22.10 -53.18 -15.26
C ASN A 468 22.19 -52.35 -16.53
N SER A 469 21.55 -51.18 -16.50
CA SER A 469 21.75 -50.14 -17.51
C SER A 469 21.98 -48.76 -16.87
N SER A 470 22.59 -47.84 -17.62
CA SER A 470 22.76 -46.45 -17.21
C SER A 470 22.94 -45.49 -18.40
N TYR A 471 22.81 -44.20 -18.15
CA TYR A 471 23.30 -43.15 -19.05
C TYR A 471 24.54 -42.49 -18.48
N THR A 472 25.46 -42.08 -19.36
CA THR A 472 26.60 -41.21 -19.03
C THR A 472 26.28 -39.78 -19.46
N ALA A 473 26.43 -38.81 -18.55
CA ALA A 473 26.29 -37.38 -18.86
C ALA A 473 27.24 -36.93 -19.99
N SER A 474 26.79 -35.95 -20.78
CA SER A 474 27.53 -35.34 -21.90
C SER A 474 28.59 -34.35 -21.48
#